data_AF-W7Q3I3-F1
#
_entry.id   AF-W7Q3I3-F1
#
_cell.length_a   1.000
_cell.length_b   1.000
_cell.length_c   1.000
_cell.angle_alpha   90.00
_cell.angle_beta   90.00
_cell.angle_gamma   90.00
#
_symmetry.space_group_name_H-M   'P 1'
#
loop_
_entity.id
_entity.type
_entity.pdbx_description
1 polymer ?
#
loop_
_entity_poly.entity_id
_entity_poly.type
_entity_poly.pdbx_seq_one_letter_code
_entity_poly.pdbx_strand_id
1 'polypeptide(L)'
;QWLGVVLALSMLLAWILLLSESLIGRLLARRGHPGLPRGVTTFIAQMVHQETLFFCLPFVLATTVWASGQGLFALLVLGMAVFSILDPLYYKLAERARWLYFAFHAQCVFLVVLVIMPLMLQLTTGQSLKLALACMLIFSLPSLLQLLRPMTIQRWAIVLATLPILTLLAWSGRAWVPPANLWISASALSPAFDVAERRPEGSALLTPDTLRRQGLYAYTAIRAPRGLREEVVHEWRHEGELIDRIPLSIDGGRQEGYRAWTHKLNFPEDPAGKWRIDVMTDSGQRIGVLRFQVTQDASKATLADGRSSPPPGLPGLDLHRLVPGNRAGQSERPDDGDTSDESEAHEAQDPEADPDA
;
A
#
# COMPACT_ATOMS: atom_id res chain seq x y z
N GLN A 1 -10.10 13.97 -7.16
CA GLN A 1 -8.66 13.78 -7.43
C GLN A 1 -7.84 15.03 -7.10
N TRP A 2 -8.30 16.25 -7.43
CA TRP A 2 -7.58 17.51 -7.14
C TRP A 2 -7.22 17.72 -5.66
N LEU A 3 -8.14 17.42 -4.72
CA LEU A 3 -7.88 17.57 -3.28
C LEU A 3 -6.65 16.79 -2.80
N GLY A 4 -6.49 15.54 -3.24
CA GLY A 4 -5.32 14.72 -2.84
C GLY A 4 -4.01 15.27 -3.39
N VAL A 5 -4.02 15.83 -4.60
CA VAL A 5 -2.85 16.49 -5.20
C VAL A 5 -2.50 17.76 -4.45
N VAL A 6 -3.49 18.59 -4.11
CA VAL A 6 -3.28 19.81 -3.32
C VAL A 6 -2.68 19.48 -1.96
N LEU A 7 -3.26 18.51 -1.23
CA LEU A 7 -2.73 18.06 0.05
C LEU A 7 -1.28 17.56 -0.07
N ALA A 8 -0.99 16.74 -1.09
CA ALA A 8 0.37 16.26 -1.33
C ALA A 8 1.37 17.41 -1.61
N LEU A 9 0.98 18.39 -2.45
CA LEU A 9 1.81 19.55 -2.76
C LEU A 9 2.01 20.46 -1.54
N SER A 10 0.96 20.70 -0.76
CA SER A 10 1.03 21.45 0.50
C SER A 10 1.98 20.79 1.48
N MET A 11 1.92 19.46 1.62
CA MET A 11 2.82 18.72 2.49
C MET A 11 4.27 18.75 2.00
N LEU A 12 4.51 18.60 0.69
CA LEU A 12 5.86 18.77 0.12
C LEU A 12 6.41 20.18 0.36
N LEU A 13 5.58 21.21 0.21
CA LEU A 13 5.96 22.59 0.50
C LEU A 13 6.30 22.77 1.98
N ALA A 14 5.49 22.23 2.89
CA ALA A 14 5.74 22.26 4.33
C ALA A 14 7.08 21.60 4.69
N TRP A 15 7.40 20.46 4.06
CA TRP A 15 8.70 19.81 4.19
C TRP A 15 9.86 20.64 3.64
N ILE A 16 9.71 21.23 2.45
CA ILE A 16 10.76 22.09 1.87
C ILE A 16 11.05 23.27 2.80
N LEU A 17 10.00 23.90 3.37
CA LEU A 17 10.15 25.00 4.32
C LEU A 17 10.82 24.54 5.62
N LEU A 18 10.39 23.40 6.18
CA LEU A 18 10.95 22.84 7.41
C LEU A 18 12.43 22.47 7.24
N LEU A 19 12.80 21.82 6.14
CA LEU A 19 14.19 21.45 5.85
C LEU A 19 15.05 22.69 5.54
N SER A 20 14.44 23.76 5.03
CA SER A 20 15.11 25.03 4.76
C SER A 20 15.18 25.97 5.98
N GLU A 21 14.57 25.62 7.12
CA GLU A 21 14.47 26.45 8.33
C GLU A 21 15.85 27.03 8.74
N SER A 22 16.87 26.18 8.79
CA SER A 22 18.23 26.59 9.19
C SER A 22 18.92 27.54 8.21
N LEU A 23 18.55 27.51 6.92
CA LEU A 23 19.05 28.42 5.89
C LEU A 23 18.30 29.75 5.96
N ILE A 24 16.98 29.70 6.08
CA ILE A 24 16.09 30.86 6.21
C ILE A 24 16.46 31.65 7.47
N GLY A 25 16.63 30.98 8.62
CA GLY A 25 17.04 31.62 9.87
C GLY A 25 18.40 32.32 9.77
N ARG A 26 19.38 31.71 9.09
CA ARG A 26 20.68 32.35 8.84
C ARG A 26 20.56 33.57 7.92
N LEU A 27 19.70 33.52 6.91
CA LEU A 27 19.47 34.64 6.01
C LEU A 27 18.75 35.81 6.71
N LEU A 28 17.76 35.51 7.55
CA LEU A 28 17.04 36.50 8.35
C LEU A 28 17.95 37.16 9.39
N ALA A 29 18.79 36.37 10.08
CA ALA A 29 19.77 36.89 11.02
C ALA A 29 20.78 37.83 10.34
N ARG A 30 21.23 37.52 9.11
CA ARG A 30 22.07 38.42 8.30
C ARG A 30 21.37 39.74 7.94
N ARG A 31 20.03 39.75 7.90
CA ARG A 31 19.20 40.94 7.65
C ARG A 31 18.75 41.66 8.94
N GLY A 32 19.22 41.23 10.10
CA GLY A 32 18.90 41.87 11.39
C GLY A 32 17.58 41.43 12.03
N HIS A 33 16.90 40.41 11.47
CA HIS A 33 15.68 39.87 12.08
C HIS A 33 16.02 38.79 13.11
N PRO A 34 15.31 38.74 14.26
CA PRO A 34 15.49 37.68 15.25
C PRO A 34 15.07 36.32 14.67
N GLY A 35 15.76 35.26 15.07
CA GLY A 35 15.39 33.89 14.72
C GLY A 35 14.11 33.44 15.44
N LEU A 36 13.44 32.42 14.90
CA LEU A 36 12.27 31.82 15.53
C LEU A 36 12.65 31.19 16.88
N PRO A 37 11.82 31.35 17.93
CA PRO A 37 12.04 30.66 19.20
C PRO A 37 12.02 29.14 19.02
N ARG A 38 12.87 28.41 19.75
CA ARG A 38 12.97 26.94 19.67
C ARG A 38 11.63 26.21 19.89
N GLY A 39 10.79 26.74 20.76
CA GLY A 39 9.45 26.17 21.01
C GLY A 39 8.56 26.24 19.77
N VAL A 40 8.62 27.36 19.03
CA VAL A 40 7.87 27.56 17.79
C VAL A 40 8.38 26.63 16.68
N THR A 41 9.71 26.49 16.53
CA THR A 41 10.27 25.60 15.51
C THR A 41 9.96 24.13 15.79
N THR A 42 10.01 23.72 17.06
CA THR A 42 9.63 22.37 17.49
C THR A 42 8.14 22.10 17.27
N PHE A 43 7.29 23.09 17.56
CA PHE A 43 5.85 23.02 17.28
C PHE A 43 5.55 22.88 15.79
N ILE A 44 6.17 23.72 14.95
CA ILE A 44 6.02 23.62 13.48
C ILE A 44 6.49 22.25 12.98
N ALA A 45 7.64 21.77 13.47
CA ALA A 45 8.14 20.44 13.12
C ALA A 45 7.15 19.34 13.54
N GLN A 46 6.57 19.43 14.73
CA GLN A 46 5.56 18.50 15.21
C GLN A 46 4.32 18.48 14.31
N MET A 47 3.82 19.64 13.90
CA MET A 47 2.69 19.76 12.97
C MET A 47 2.98 19.09 11.63
N VAL A 48 4.15 19.35 11.04
CA VAL A 48 4.55 18.72 9.77
C VAL A 48 4.71 17.20 9.93
N HIS A 49 5.26 16.73 11.06
CA HIS A 49 5.35 15.30 11.34
C HIS A 49 3.97 14.65 11.51
N GLN A 50 3.07 15.27 12.26
CA GLN A 50 1.69 14.80 12.44
C GLN A 50 0.97 14.72 11.10
N GLU A 51 1.00 15.80 10.32
CA GLU A 51 0.41 15.84 8.98
C GLU A 51 0.96 14.69 8.12
N THR A 52 2.28 14.50 8.10
CA THR A 52 2.94 13.41 7.36
C THR A 52 2.45 12.04 7.81
N LEU A 53 2.48 11.78 9.11
CA LEU A 53 2.14 10.48 9.67
C LEU A 53 0.67 10.15 9.41
N PHE A 54 -0.25 11.09 9.67
CA PHE A 54 -1.67 10.88 9.48
C PHE A 54 -2.09 10.88 8.01
N PHE A 55 -1.39 11.59 7.14
CA PHE A 55 -1.60 11.50 5.70
C PHE A 55 -1.14 10.14 5.15
N CYS A 56 0.05 9.67 5.55
CA CYS A 56 0.62 8.41 5.05
C CYS A 56 -0.02 7.16 5.67
N LEU A 57 -0.51 7.24 6.91
CA LEU A 57 -0.99 6.09 7.67
C LEU A 57 -2.10 5.28 6.95
N PRO A 58 -3.15 5.88 6.36
CA PRO A 58 -4.17 5.11 5.63
C PRO A 58 -3.59 4.29 4.47
N PHE A 59 -2.62 4.84 3.73
CA PHE A 59 -1.95 4.15 2.63
C PHE A 59 -1.13 2.97 3.13
N VAL A 60 -0.35 3.19 4.20
CA VAL A 60 0.44 2.12 4.84
C VAL A 60 -0.47 1.01 5.32
N LEU A 61 -1.54 1.32 6.07
CA LEU A 61 -2.47 0.32 6.61
C LEU A 61 -3.21 -0.44 5.51
N ALA A 62 -3.68 0.27 4.46
CA ALA A 62 -4.41 -0.34 3.35
C ALA A 62 -3.53 -1.25 2.47
N THR A 63 -2.22 -1.00 2.38
CA THR A 63 -1.31 -1.78 1.53
C THR A 63 -0.48 -2.81 2.31
N THR A 64 -0.69 -2.91 3.63
CA THR A 64 0.05 -3.83 4.49
C THR A 64 -0.49 -5.25 4.41
N VAL A 65 0.37 -6.20 4.06
CA VAL A 65 0.12 -7.62 4.28
C VAL A 65 0.53 -7.99 5.71
N TRP A 66 -0.45 -8.00 6.62
CA TRP A 66 -0.24 -8.15 8.07
C TRP A 66 0.49 -9.43 8.49
N ALA A 67 0.29 -10.54 7.77
CA ALA A 67 1.01 -11.80 8.00
C ALA A 67 2.43 -11.79 7.38
N SER A 68 3.15 -10.68 7.49
CA SER A 68 4.51 -10.48 6.97
C SER A 68 5.26 -9.43 7.77
N GLY A 69 6.56 -9.22 7.48
CA GLY A 69 7.35 -8.14 8.09
C GLY A 69 6.76 -6.74 7.88
N GLN A 70 5.87 -6.56 6.89
CA GLN A 70 5.15 -5.30 6.68
C GLN A 70 4.25 -4.91 7.86
N GLY A 71 3.72 -5.89 8.61
CA GLY A 71 2.96 -5.59 9.82
C GLY A 71 3.79 -4.84 10.87
N LEU A 72 5.07 -5.19 11.03
CA LEU A 72 5.97 -4.50 11.96
C LEU A 72 6.24 -3.06 11.52
N PHE A 73 6.46 -2.84 10.21
CA PHE A 73 6.61 -1.49 9.67
C PHE A 73 5.34 -0.66 9.88
N ALA A 74 4.16 -1.22 9.60
CA ALA A 74 2.88 -0.53 9.81
C ALA A 74 2.65 -0.17 11.28
N LEU A 75 2.96 -1.08 12.21
CA LEU A 75 2.88 -0.82 13.65
C LEU A 75 3.87 0.25 14.11
N LEU A 76 5.08 0.30 13.52
CA LEU A 76 6.03 1.39 13.77
C LEU A 76 5.45 2.73 13.34
N VAL A 77 4.90 2.83 12.12
CA VAL A 77 4.28 4.07 11.62
C VAL A 77 3.08 4.48 12.48
N LEU A 78 2.23 3.52 12.87
CA LEU A 78 1.10 3.77 13.77
C LEU A 78 1.58 4.26 15.14
N GLY A 79 2.60 3.63 15.71
CA GLY A 79 3.20 4.04 16.98
C GLY A 79 3.80 5.44 16.91
N MET A 80 4.47 5.78 15.80
CA MET A 80 4.96 7.13 15.55
C MET A 80 3.81 8.15 15.43
N ALA A 81 2.73 7.80 14.73
CA ALA A 81 1.56 8.66 14.57
C ALA A 81 0.93 8.98 15.94
N VAL A 82 0.69 7.95 16.77
CA VAL A 82 0.20 8.12 18.15
C VAL A 82 1.17 8.96 18.98
N PHE A 83 2.47 8.64 18.93
CA PHE A 83 3.50 9.38 19.65
C PHE A 83 3.54 10.87 19.28
N SER A 84 3.31 11.20 18.01
CA SER A 84 3.38 12.59 17.52
C SER A 84 2.28 13.49 18.11
N ILE A 85 1.16 12.94 18.57
CA ILE A 85 0.07 13.69 19.24
C ILE A 85 0.36 13.88 20.75
N LEU A 86 1.25 13.08 21.33
CA LEU A 86 1.54 13.13 22.77
C LEU A 86 2.57 14.23 23.07
N ASP A 87 2.12 15.49 23.15
CA ASP A 87 2.98 16.67 23.32
C ASP A 87 4.08 16.49 24.38
N PRO A 88 3.77 16.08 25.64
CA PRO A 88 4.82 15.98 26.67
C PRO A 88 5.92 14.98 26.31
N LEU A 89 5.59 13.91 25.58
CA LEU A 89 6.56 12.91 25.14
C LEU A 89 7.36 13.41 23.94
N TYR A 90 6.70 14.06 22.98
CA TYR A 90 7.34 14.61 21.79
C TYR A 90 8.38 15.68 22.15
N TYR A 91 8.02 16.65 23.00
CA TYR A 91 8.97 17.68 23.45
C TYR A 91 10.11 17.08 24.29
N LYS A 92 9.82 16.10 25.15
CA LYS A 92 10.86 15.38 25.92
C LYS A 92 11.83 14.62 25.02
N LEU A 93 11.34 14.04 23.92
CA LEU A 93 12.18 13.39 22.91
C LEU A 93 13.10 14.40 22.21
N ALA A 94 12.54 15.53 21.77
CA ALA A 94 13.28 16.61 21.11
C ALA A 94 14.41 17.18 21.99
N GLU A 95 14.17 17.30 23.30
CA GLU A 95 15.15 17.85 24.24
C GLU A 95 16.20 16.82 24.72
N ARG A 96 15.74 15.64 25.17
CA ARG A 96 16.60 14.68 25.89
C ARG A 96 17.25 13.64 24.98
N ALA A 97 16.56 13.19 23.94
CA ALA A 97 17.00 12.11 23.07
C ALA A 97 17.07 12.58 21.60
N ARG A 98 17.89 13.62 21.37
CA ARG A 98 18.06 14.27 20.06
C ARG A 98 18.34 13.32 18.89
N TRP A 99 19.13 12.26 19.11
CA TRP A 99 19.42 11.29 18.05
C TRP A 99 18.15 10.55 17.59
N LEU A 100 17.28 10.19 18.54
CA LEU A 100 16.02 9.51 18.26
C LEU A 100 14.99 10.47 17.66
N TYR A 101 14.98 11.74 18.09
CA TYR A 101 14.22 12.80 17.43
C TYR A 101 14.60 12.95 15.95
N PHE A 102 15.89 12.95 15.62
CA PHE A 102 16.33 13.02 14.23
C PHE A 102 16.05 11.73 13.44
N ALA A 103 16.11 10.56 14.07
CA ALA A 103 15.67 9.32 13.44
C ALA A 103 14.17 9.36 13.12
N PHE A 104 13.34 9.86 14.04
CA PHE A 104 11.91 10.09 13.84
C PHE A 104 11.66 11.06 12.68
N HIS A 105 12.39 12.19 12.62
CA HIS A 105 12.31 13.16 11.53
C HIS A 105 12.69 12.54 10.18
N ALA A 106 13.81 11.83 10.11
CA ALA A 106 14.27 11.15 8.90
C ALA A 106 13.28 10.07 8.44
N GLN A 107 12.64 9.36 9.37
CA GLN A 107 11.59 8.39 9.07
C GLN A 107 10.34 9.07 8.50
N CYS A 108 9.98 10.27 8.95
CA CYS A 108 8.89 11.04 8.34
C CYS A 108 9.26 11.50 6.92
N VAL A 109 10.50 11.95 6.68
CA VAL A 109 11.01 12.24 5.32
C VAL A 109 10.92 11.00 4.42
N PHE A 110 11.33 9.84 4.92
CA PHE A 110 11.20 8.58 4.20
C PHE A 110 9.75 8.31 3.79
N LEU A 111 8.81 8.41 4.74
CA LEU A 111 7.38 8.13 4.49
C LEU A 111 6.76 9.09 3.48
N VAL A 112 7.00 10.41 3.61
CA VAL A 112 6.42 11.38 2.69
C VAL A 112 6.90 11.14 1.26
N VAL A 113 8.20 10.88 1.07
CA VAL A 113 8.77 10.60 -0.25
C VAL A 113 8.23 9.26 -0.78
N LEU A 114 8.18 8.22 0.05
CA LEU A 114 7.67 6.90 -0.33
C LEU A 114 6.21 6.96 -0.84
N VAL A 115 5.36 7.73 -0.17
CA VAL A 115 3.93 7.80 -0.49
C VAL A 115 3.63 8.81 -1.61
N ILE A 116 4.22 10.01 -1.57
CA ILE A 116 3.87 11.08 -2.50
C ILE A 116 4.51 10.89 -3.88
N MET A 117 5.76 10.44 -3.96
CA MET A 117 6.50 10.47 -5.23
C MET A 117 5.88 9.60 -6.34
N PRO A 118 5.37 8.38 -6.07
CA PRO A 118 4.63 7.62 -7.09
C PRO A 118 3.41 8.36 -7.63
N LEU A 119 2.73 9.14 -6.77
CA LEU A 119 1.52 9.87 -7.13
C LEU A 119 1.83 11.11 -8.00
N MET A 120 2.91 11.82 -7.69
CA MET A 120 3.26 13.08 -8.37
C MET A 120 4.08 12.86 -9.64
N LEU A 121 5.04 11.94 -9.59
CA LEU A 121 6.02 11.74 -10.67
C LEU A 121 5.87 10.39 -11.39
N GLN A 122 4.82 9.61 -11.09
CA GLN A 122 4.56 8.30 -11.72
C GLN A 122 5.74 7.32 -11.58
N LEU A 123 6.50 7.45 -10.49
CA LEU A 123 7.63 6.57 -10.19
C LEU A 123 7.14 5.18 -9.75
N THR A 124 7.85 4.13 -10.17
CA THR A 124 7.60 2.76 -9.69
C THR A 124 7.79 2.65 -8.18
N THR A 125 7.24 1.58 -7.58
CA THR A 125 7.45 1.29 -6.15
C THR A 125 8.94 1.24 -5.82
N GLY A 126 9.73 0.53 -6.63
CA GLY A 126 11.17 0.41 -6.45
C GLY A 126 11.93 1.74 -6.62
N GLN A 127 11.55 2.58 -7.60
CA GLN A 127 12.16 3.91 -7.79
C GLN A 127 11.87 4.82 -6.60
N SER A 128 10.63 4.83 -6.13
CA SER A 128 10.20 5.65 -5.00
C SER A 128 10.84 5.22 -3.70
N LEU A 129 10.99 3.91 -3.47
CA LEU A 129 11.73 3.39 -2.34
C LEU A 129 13.20 3.84 -2.35
N LYS A 130 13.90 3.71 -3.49
CA LYS A 130 15.29 4.16 -3.63
C LYS A 130 15.43 5.65 -3.32
N LEU A 131 14.52 6.47 -3.85
CA LEU A 131 14.51 7.91 -3.60
C LEU A 131 14.21 8.23 -2.13
N ALA A 132 13.24 7.55 -1.51
CA ALA A 132 12.91 7.71 -0.10
C ALA A 132 14.10 7.36 0.81
N LEU A 133 14.79 6.25 0.53
CA LEU A 133 16.01 5.86 1.25
C LEU A 133 17.14 6.88 1.05
N ALA A 134 17.33 7.38 -0.16
CA ALA A 134 18.33 8.40 -0.45
C ALA A 134 18.04 9.71 0.31
N CYS A 135 16.79 10.20 0.26
CA CYS A 135 16.36 11.38 1.02
C CYS A 135 16.54 11.17 2.52
N MET A 136 16.09 10.04 3.07
CA MET A 136 16.28 9.70 4.49
C MET A 136 17.76 9.78 4.89
N LEU A 137 18.66 9.20 4.08
CA LEU A 137 20.10 9.22 4.34
C LEU A 137 20.65 10.65 4.31
N ILE A 138 20.32 11.42 3.26
CA ILE A 138 20.77 12.82 3.08
C ILE A 138 20.33 13.68 4.27
N PHE A 139 19.06 13.58 4.69
CA PHE A 139 18.53 14.39 5.78
C PHE A 139 18.92 13.88 7.17
N SER A 140 19.36 12.62 7.30
CA SER A 140 19.97 12.08 8.53
C SER A 140 21.44 12.50 8.71
N LEU A 141 22.15 12.84 7.63
CA LEU A 141 23.59 13.13 7.65
C LEU A 141 23.96 14.31 8.58
N PRO A 142 23.25 15.46 8.59
CA PRO A 142 23.56 16.54 9.52
C PRO A 142 23.48 16.09 10.98
N SER A 143 22.53 15.22 11.34
CA SER A 143 22.39 14.66 12.68
C SER A 143 23.57 13.75 13.04
N LEU A 144 23.94 12.85 12.14
CA LEU A 144 25.11 11.97 12.32
C LEU A 144 26.40 12.78 12.51
N LEU A 145 26.61 13.81 11.69
CA LEU A 145 27.76 14.70 11.80
C LEU A 145 27.76 15.48 13.11
N GLN A 146 26.60 15.93 13.60
CA GLN A 146 26.49 16.61 14.89
C GLN A 146 26.77 15.66 16.07
N LEU A 147 26.26 14.43 16.02
CA LEU A 147 26.48 13.41 17.05
C LEU A 147 27.97 13.08 17.21
N LEU A 148 28.71 13.10 16.11
CA LEU A 148 30.13 12.78 16.08
C LEU A 148 31.03 14.01 16.25
N ARG A 149 30.54 15.23 16.53
CA ARG A 149 31.43 16.39 16.71
C ARG A 149 32.28 16.31 18.00
N PRO A 150 33.49 16.91 18.03
CA PRO A 150 34.22 17.54 16.92
C PRO A 150 34.71 16.50 15.88
N MET A 151 34.88 16.93 14.62
CA MET A 151 35.29 16.02 13.53
C MET A 151 36.79 15.75 13.58
N THR A 152 37.15 14.46 13.53
CA THR A 152 38.52 13.96 13.31
C THR A 152 38.55 13.10 12.05
N ILE A 153 39.72 12.83 11.47
CA ILE A 153 39.85 11.94 10.29
C ILE A 153 39.24 10.56 10.56
N GLN A 154 39.44 10.02 11.77
CA GLN A 154 38.82 8.76 12.19
C GLN A 154 37.28 8.83 12.18
N ARG A 155 36.69 9.93 12.66
CA ARG A 155 35.23 10.10 12.67
C ARG A 155 34.66 10.30 11.26
N TRP A 156 35.41 10.96 10.36
CA TRP A 156 35.08 10.98 8.94
C TRP A 156 35.11 9.57 8.32
N ALA A 157 36.10 8.75 8.66
CA ALA A 157 36.14 7.36 8.25
C ALA A 157 34.94 6.57 8.79
N ILE A 158 34.53 6.80 10.05
CA ILE A 158 33.31 6.21 10.63
C ILE A 158 32.07 6.61 9.83
N VAL A 159 31.89 7.90 9.50
CA VAL A 159 30.75 8.35 8.69
C VAL A 159 30.76 7.68 7.32
N LEU A 160 31.90 7.69 6.62
CA LEU A 160 32.05 7.07 5.29
C LEU A 160 31.81 5.56 5.32
N ALA A 161 32.16 4.87 6.40
CA ALA A 161 31.88 3.44 6.58
C ALA A 161 30.42 3.17 6.97
N THR A 162 29.80 4.05 7.77
CA THR A 162 28.45 3.86 8.29
C THR A 162 27.38 4.08 7.22
N LEU A 163 27.56 5.07 6.32
CA LEU A 163 26.60 5.34 5.23
C LEU A 163 26.29 4.13 4.33
N PRO A 164 27.27 3.38 3.78
CA PRO A 164 26.99 2.20 2.98
C PRO A 164 26.37 1.07 3.80
N ILE A 165 26.77 0.92 5.08
CA ILE A 165 26.15 -0.07 5.98
C ILE A 165 24.67 0.24 6.20
N LEU A 166 24.33 1.49 6.51
CA LEU A 166 22.93 1.92 6.68
C LEU A 166 22.14 1.75 5.39
N THR A 167 22.74 2.06 4.24
CA THR A 167 22.12 1.87 2.92
C THR A 167 21.81 0.40 2.67
N LEU A 168 22.77 -0.49 2.95
CA LEU A 168 22.61 -1.93 2.79
C LEU A 168 21.55 -2.50 3.73
N LEU A 169 21.56 -2.09 5.00
CA LEU A 169 20.55 -2.48 5.99
C LEU A 169 19.15 -2.03 5.56
N ALA A 170 19.01 -0.77 5.13
CA ALA A 170 17.73 -0.23 4.71
C ALA A 170 17.21 -0.91 3.42
N TRP A 171 18.08 -1.18 2.45
CA TRP A 171 17.73 -1.95 1.25
C TRP A 171 17.36 -3.40 1.56
N SER A 172 18.03 -4.02 2.53
CA SER A 172 17.69 -5.37 2.99
C SER A 172 16.29 -5.42 3.62
N GLY A 173 15.90 -4.35 4.33
CA GLY A 173 14.58 -4.17 4.92
C GLY A 173 13.44 -3.85 3.93
N ARG A 174 13.72 -3.70 2.62
CA ARG A 174 12.71 -3.28 1.62
C ARG A 174 11.44 -4.13 1.62
N ALA A 175 11.57 -5.45 1.83
CA ALA A 175 10.43 -6.37 1.81
C ALA A 175 9.44 -6.11 2.96
N TRP A 176 9.88 -5.41 4.02
CA TRP A 176 9.04 -5.02 5.14
C TRP A 176 8.34 -3.68 4.89
N VAL A 177 8.68 -2.95 3.83
CA VAL A 177 7.98 -1.72 3.48
C VAL A 177 6.81 -2.09 2.57
N PRO A 178 5.55 -1.77 2.94
CA PRO A 178 4.42 -2.01 2.05
C PRO A 178 4.49 -1.11 0.80
N PRO A 179 4.02 -1.59 -0.36
CA PRO A 179 3.99 -0.79 -1.58
C PRO A 179 2.85 0.23 -1.48
N ALA A 180 3.14 1.41 -0.93
CA ALA A 180 2.16 2.37 -0.42
C ALA A 180 1.02 2.78 -1.38
N ASN A 181 1.20 2.59 -2.69
CA ASN A 181 0.21 2.96 -3.70
C ASN A 181 -0.30 1.77 -4.54
N LEU A 182 0.04 0.54 -4.17
CA LEU A 182 -0.43 -0.69 -4.83
C LEU A 182 -1.21 -1.56 -3.86
N TRP A 183 -2.44 -1.93 -4.23
CA TRP A 183 -3.22 -2.90 -3.48
C TRP A 183 -4.06 -3.77 -4.40
N ILE A 184 -4.34 -4.99 -3.94
CA ILE A 184 -5.26 -5.90 -4.64
C ILE A 184 -6.70 -5.48 -4.31
N SER A 185 -7.50 -5.18 -5.32
CA SER A 185 -8.94 -4.91 -5.18
C SER A 185 -9.76 -6.19 -5.26
N ALA A 186 -9.29 -7.18 -6.01
CA ALA A 186 -9.92 -8.49 -6.14
C ALA A 186 -8.90 -9.54 -6.55
N SER A 187 -9.11 -10.78 -6.12
CA SER A 187 -8.35 -11.94 -6.61
C SER A 187 -9.27 -13.14 -6.81
N ALA A 188 -8.86 -14.07 -7.68
CA ALA A 188 -9.58 -15.30 -7.94
C ALA A 188 -8.62 -16.42 -8.39
N LEU A 189 -9.02 -17.66 -8.12
CA LEU A 189 -8.44 -18.86 -8.72
C LEU A 189 -9.50 -19.48 -9.63
N SER A 190 -9.11 -19.88 -10.83
CA SER A 190 -10.06 -20.46 -11.80
C SER A 190 -9.43 -21.52 -12.70
N PRO A 191 -10.20 -22.54 -13.12
CA PRO A 191 -9.74 -23.55 -14.07
C PRO A 191 -9.71 -23.01 -15.51
N ALA A 192 -10.52 -21.99 -15.82
CA ALA A 192 -10.59 -21.36 -17.14
C ALA A 192 -10.52 -19.84 -17.04
N PHE A 193 -10.30 -19.18 -18.18
CA PHE A 193 -10.17 -17.73 -18.26
C PHE A 193 -10.62 -17.21 -19.63
N ASP A 194 -11.52 -16.23 -19.62
CA ASP A 194 -11.88 -15.48 -20.82
C ASP A 194 -10.83 -14.37 -21.06
N VAL A 195 -10.06 -14.52 -22.12
CA VAL A 195 -8.98 -13.58 -22.48
C VAL A 195 -9.54 -12.28 -23.08
N ALA A 196 -10.68 -12.33 -23.76
CA ALA A 196 -11.30 -11.16 -24.37
C ALA A 196 -11.87 -10.24 -23.28
N GLU A 197 -12.64 -10.81 -22.37
CA GLU A 197 -13.24 -10.09 -21.24
C GLU A 197 -12.29 -9.92 -20.03
N ARG A 198 -11.13 -10.59 -20.08
CA ARG A 198 -10.12 -10.62 -19.00
C ARG A 198 -10.74 -11.01 -17.67
N ARG A 199 -11.49 -12.11 -17.67
CA ARG A 199 -12.29 -12.57 -16.53
C ARG A 199 -12.03 -14.04 -16.21
N PRO A 200 -11.85 -14.41 -14.94
CA PRO A 200 -11.79 -15.81 -14.52
C PRO A 200 -13.16 -16.51 -14.70
N GLU A 201 -13.14 -17.77 -15.12
CA GLU A 201 -14.36 -18.54 -15.40
C GLU A 201 -14.24 -20.02 -14.99
N GLY A 202 -15.40 -20.67 -14.92
CA GLY A 202 -15.51 -22.08 -14.56
C GLY A 202 -15.38 -22.34 -13.06
N SER A 203 -15.63 -23.58 -12.68
CA SER A 203 -15.53 -24.03 -11.30
C SER A 203 -14.96 -25.43 -11.23
N ALA A 204 -13.92 -25.62 -10.42
CA ALA A 204 -13.31 -26.92 -10.19
C ALA A 204 -12.70 -27.04 -8.79
N LEU A 205 -12.80 -28.23 -8.19
CA LEU A 205 -12.04 -28.56 -6.99
C LEU A 205 -10.57 -28.77 -7.37
N LEU A 206 -9.67 -28.17 -6.58
CA LEU A 206 -8.24 -28.27 -6.79
C LEU A 206 -7.71 -29.62 -6.29
N THR A 207 -7.80 -30.62 -7.16
CA THR A 207 -7.20 -31.94 -6.97
C THR A 207 -5.91 -32.06 -7.79
N PRO A 208 -4.98 -32.98 -7.43
CA PRO A 208 -3.79 -33.25 -8.23
C PRO A 208 -4.06 -33.59 -9.69
N ASP A 209 -5.20 -34.21 -9.96
CA ASP A 209 -5.62 -34.63 -11.29
C ASP A 209 -6.20 -33.45 -12.11
N THR A 210 -7.01 -32.59 -11.47
CA THR A 210 -7.48 -31.33 -12.08
C THR A 210 -6.31 -30.46 -12.52
N LEU A 211 -5.34 -30.23 -11.63
CA LEU A 211 -4.18 -29.37 -11.91
C LEU A 211 -3.31 -29.89 -13.04
N ARG A 212 -3.12 -31.22 -13.14
CA ARG A 212 -2.34 -31.83 -14.22
C ARG A 212 -3.01 -31.71 -15.59
N ARG A 213 -4.35 -31.76 -15.64
CA ARG A 213 -5.10 -31.69 -16.90
C ARG A 213 -5.32 -30.27 -17.42
N GLN A 214 -5.67 -29.35 -16.53
CA GLN A 214 -6.19 -28.03 -16.91
C GLN A 214 -5.27 -26.88 -16.47
N GLY A 215 -4.35 -27.15 -15.54
CA GLY A 215 -3.58 -26.12 -14.87
C GLY A 215 -4.45 -25.28 -13.91
N LEU A 216 -3.96 -24.08 -13.59
CA LEU A 216 -4.67 -23.13 -12.75
C LEU A 216 -4.38 -21.70 -13.19
N TYR A 217 -5.44 -20.90 -13.32
CA TYR A 217 -5.31 -19.46 -13.45
C TYR A 217 -5.33 -18.81 -12.07
N ALA A 218 -4.41 -17.87 -11.87
CA ALA A 218 -4.42 -16.95 -10.74
C ALA A 218 -4.64 -15.54 -11.26
N TYR A 219 -5.79 -14.97 -10.92
CA TYR A 219 -6.21 -13.63 -11.32
C TYR A 219 -6.04 -12.65 -10.15
N THR A 220 -5.51 -11.48 -10.46
CA THR A 220 -5.37 -10.36 -9.53
C THR A 220 -5.78 -9.05 -10.21
N ALA A 221 -6.67 -8.31 -9.57
CA ALA A 221 -6.98 -6.93 -9.91
C ALA A 221 -6.17 -6.03 -8.96
N ILE A 222 -5.22 -5.27 -9.50
CA ILE A 222 -4.30 -4.44 -8.74
C ILE A 222 -4.59 -2.98 -9.02
N ARG A 223 -4.98 -2.21 -8.01
CA ARG A 223 -5.17 -0.78 -8.17
C ARG A 223 -3.84 -0.05 -8.00
N ALA A 224 -3.55 0.86 -8.92
CA ALA A 224 -2.38 1.73 -8.89
C ALA A 224 -2.69 3.14 -9.42
N PRO A 225 -1.85 4.14 -9.13
CA PRO A 225 -1.96 5.49 -9.68
C PRO A 225 -2.01 5.52 -11.20
N ARG A 226 -2.65 6.55 -11.75
CA ARG A 226 -2.71 6.77 -13.20
C ARG A 226 -1.31 7.01 -13.78
N GLY A 227 -1.02 6.41 -14.93
CA GLY A 227 0.28 6.54 -15.61
C GLY A 227 1.41 5.69 -15.06
N LEU A 228 1.22 5.02 -13.91
CA LEU A 228 2.22 4.11 -13.37
C LEU A 228 2.39 2.87 -14.26
N ARG A 229 3.61 2.59 -14.70
CA ARG A 229 3.96 1.31 -15.35
C ARG A 229 4.88 0.54 -14.44
N GLU A 230 4.47 -0.65 -14.01
CA GLU A 230 5.22 -1.46 -13.07
C GLU A 230 5.14 -2.93 -13.45
N GLU A 231 6.14 -3.71 -13.06
CA GLU A 231 6.13 -5.15 -13.19
C GLU A 231 5.72 -5.77 -11.85
N VAL A 232 4.69 -6.61 -11.90
CA VAL A 232 4.23 -7.42 -10.78
C VAL A 232 4.62 -8.86 -11.03
N VAL A 233 4.94 -9.60 -9.99
CA VAL A 233 5.42 -10.96 -10.08
C VAL A 233 4.51 -11.86 -9.25
N HIS A 234 3.98 -12.92 -9.86
CA HIS A 234 3.36 -14.02 -9.13
C HIS A 234 4.44 -15.04 -8.76
N GLU A 235 4.79 -15.09 -7.47
CA GLU A 235 5.65 -16.10 -6.89
C GLU A 235 4.81 -17.28 -6.39
N TRP A 236 4.88 -18.40 -7.10
CA TRP A 236 4.17 -19.62 -6.75
C TRP A 236 5.00 -20.44 -5.78
N ARG A 237 4.41 -20.73 -4.62
CA ARG A 237 5.04 -21.52 -3.57
C ARG A 237 4.22 -22.75 -3.23
N HIS A 238 4.92 -23.86 -3.05
CA HIS A 238 4.36 -25.14 -2.65
C HIS A 238 5.06 -25.59 -1.37
N GLU A 239 4.29 -25.84 -0.31
CA GLU A 239 4.80 -26.16 1.04
C GLU A 239 5.88 -25.17 1.55
N GLY A 240 5.82 -23.92 1.09
CA GLY A 240 6.74 -22.83 1.47
C GLY A 240 7.91 -22.62 0.51
N GLU A 241 8.25 -23.61 -0.30
CA GLU A 241 9.32 -23.53 -1.30
C GLU A 241 8.85 -22.76 -2.53
N LEU A 242 9.74 -21.92 -3.10
CA LEU A 242 9.46 -21.17 -4.32
C LEU A 242 9.64 -22.09 -5.53
N ILE A 243 8.56 -22.35 -6.26
CA ILE A 243 8.56 -23.22 -7.44
C ILE A 243 8.69 -22.40 -8.72
N ASP A 244 7.92 -21.32 -8.84
CA ASP A 244 7.94 -20.46 -10.03
C ASP A 244 7.85 -18.99 -9.68
N ARG A 245 8.43 -18.17 -10.56
CA ARG A 245 8.39 -16.71 -10.50
C ARG A 245 7.99 -16.17 -11.86
N ILE A 246 6.74 -15.72 -12.01
CA ILE A 246 6.17 -15.32 -13.30
C ILE A 246 5.92 -13.80 -13.31
N PRO A 247 6.69 -13.02 -14.10
CA PRO A 247 6.52 -11.57 -14.21
C PRO A 247 5.33 -11.19 -15.11
N LEU A 248 4.66 -10.11 -14.76
CA LEU A 248 3.46 -9.57 -15.38
C LEU A 248 3.58 -8.04 -15.45
N SER A 249 3.52 -7.46 -16.64
CA SER A 249 3.50 -6.00 -16.79
C SER A 249 2.11 -5.44 -16.49
N ILE A 250 2.04 -4.39 -15.68
CA ILE A 250 0.81 -3.63 -15.41
C ILE A 250 0.96 -2.18 -15.89
N ASP A 251 -0.08 -1.65 -16.54
CA ASP A 251 -0.11 -0.30 -17.12
C ASP A 251 -1.26 0.55 -16.55
N GLY A 252 -0.90 1.57 -15.76
CA GLY A 252 -1.68 2.64 -15.16
C GLY A 252 -2.89 3.20 -15.96
N GLY A 253 -4.07 3.43 -15.36
CA GLY A 253 -5.16 4.23 -15.96
C GLY A 253 -6.62 3.97 -15.52
N ARG A 254 -7.03 2.76 -15.08
CA ARG A 254 -8.46 2.38 -14.94
C ARG A 254 -8.97 2.36 -13.49
N GLN A 255 -10.26 2.68 -13.30
CA GLN A 255 -10.87 2.69 -11.96
C GLN A 255 -10.89 1.31 -11.31
N GLU A 256 -11.16 0.24 -12.06
CA GLU A 256 -11.24 -1.13 -11.55
C GLU A 256 -9.87 -1.74 -11.15
N GLY A 257 -8.77 -1.04 -11.41
CA GLY A 257 -7.42 -1.58 -11.30
C GLY A 257 -6.99 -2.36 -12.55
N TYR A 258 -5.72 -2.80 -12.57
CA TYR A 258 -5.14 -3.62 -13.64
C TYR A 258 -5.43 -5.07 -13.36
N ARG A 259 -6.03 -5.73 -14.36
CA ARG A 259 -6.29 -7.15 -14.35
C ARG A 259 -5.05 -7.87 -14.86
N ALA A 260 -4.36 -8.55 -13.96
CA ALA A 260 -3.24 -9.42 -14.27
C ALA A 260 -3.63 -10.87 -13.99
N TRP A 261 -3.15 -11.81 -14.80
CA TRP A 261 -3.35 -13.23 -14.56
C TRP A 261 -2.15 -14.04 -15.00
N THR A 262 -1.94 -15.18 -14.33
CA THR A 262 -0.99 -16.20 -14.74
C THR A 262 -1.71 -17.51 -14.92
N HIS A 263 -1.42 -18.23 -16.00
CA HIS A 263 -1.84 -19.61 -16.20
C HIS A 263 -0.66 -20.53 -15.89
N LYS A 264 -0.74 -21.29 -14.80
CA LYS A 264 0.27 -22.29 -14.47
C LYS A 264 -0.19 -23.64 -14.99
N LEU A 265 0.61 -24.23 -15.89
CA LEU A 265 0.37 -25.54 -16.49
C LEU A 265 1.28 -26.62 -15.89
N ASN A 266 2.54 -26.28 -15.65
CA ASN A 266 3.57 -27.24 -15.23
C ASN A 266 3.60 -27.34 -13.70
N PHE A 267 2.81 -28.23 -13.11
CA PHE A 267 2.89 -28.53 -11.67
C PHE A 267 3.91 -29.65 -11.39
N PRO A 268 4.49 -29.70 -10.17
CA PRO A 268 5.32 -30.83 -9.74
C PRO A 268 4.58 -32.18 -9.85
N GLU A 269 5.33 -33.29 -9.88
CA GLU A 269 4.75 -34.64 -9.95
C GLU A 269 3.75 -34.92 -8.83
N ASP A 270 4.07 -34.48 -7.61
CA ASP A 270 3.14 -34.43 -6.48
C ASP A 270 2.72 -32.97 -6.18
N PRO A 271 1.58 -32.51 -6.72
CA PRO A 271 1.07 -31.17 -6.45
C PRO A 271 0.22 -31.10 -5.18
N ALA A 272 0.03 -32.20 -4.43
CA ALA A 272 -0.78 -32.18 -3.21
C ALA A 272 -0.14 -31.30 -2.13
N GLY A 273 -0.95 -30.63 -1.33
CA GLY A 273 -0.47 -29.79 -0.24
C GLY A 273 -0.91 -28.33 -0.31
N LYS A 274 -0.28 -27.51 0.52
CA LYS A 274 -0.55 -26.08 0.67
C LYS A 274 0.19 -25.31 -0.39
N TRP A 275 -0.57 -24.49 -1.10
CA TRP A 275 -0.05 -23.57 -2.09
C TRP A 275 -0.28 -22.13 -1.67
N ARG A 276 0.67 -21.29 -2.07
CA ARG A 276 0.62 -19.85 -1.84
C ARG A 276 1.13 -19.13 -3.08
N ILE A 277 0.40 -18.10 -3.50
CA ILE A 277 0.85 -17.19 -4.55
C ILE A 277 1.11 -15.86 -3.87
N ASP A 278 2.39 -15.50 -3.77
CA ASP A 278 2.79 -14.18 -3.29
C ASP A 278 2.79 -13.22 -4.49
N VAL A 279 1.98 -12.16 -4.42
CA VAL A 279 1.92 -11.12 -5.45
C VAL A 279 2.92 -10.04 -5.05
N MET A 280 4.00 -9.91 -5.81
CA MET A 280 5.18 -9.12 -5.45
C MET A 280 5.41 -7.99 -6.46
N THR A 281 6.01 -6.89 -6.04
CA THR A 281 6.66 -5.94 -6.96
C THR A 281 7.98 -6.53 -7.46
N ASP A 282 8.47 -6.02 -8.59
CA ASP A 282 9.83 -6.30 -9.09
C ASP A 282 10.95 -6.12 -8.04
N SER A 283 10.74 -5.18 -7.13
CA SER A 283 11.62 -4.71 -6.08
C SER A 283 11.56 -5.56 -4.80
N GLY A 284 10.66 -6.55 -4.76
CA GLY A 284 10.54 -7.51 -3.65
C GLY A 284 9.63 -7.07 -2.52
N GLN A 285 8.73 -6.11 -2.77
CA GLN A 285 7.67 -5.74 -1.83
C GLN A 285 6.42 -6.57 -2.12
N ARG A 286 5.75 -7.06 -1.08
CA ARG A 286 4.54 -7.85 -1.24
C ARG A 286 3.31 -6.94 -1.34
N ILE A 287 2.49 -7.17 -2.37
CA ILE A 287 1.20 -6.49 -2.58
C ILE A 287 0.06 -7.30 -1.95
N GLY A 288 0.11 -8.63 -2.05
CA GLY A 288 -0.91 -9.51 -1.49
C GLY A 288 -0.55 -11.00 -1.58
N VAL A 289 -1.47 -11.85 -1.10
CA VAL A 289 -1.26 -13.30 -1.02
C VAL A 289 -2.56 -14.03 -1.36
N LEU A 290 -2.47 -15.02 -2.25
CA LEU A 290 -3.53 -16.01 -2.45
C LEU A 290 -3.07 -17.32 -1.82
N ARG A 291 -3.98 -18.07 -1.19
CA ARG A 291 -3.70 -19.38 -0.59
C ARG A 291 -4.74 -20.37 -1.06
N PHE A 292 -4.31 -21.59 -1.36
CA PHE A 292 -5.20 -22.68 -1.69
C PHE A 292 -4.61 -24.02 -1.26
N GLN A 293 -5.48 -25.00 -1.08
CA GLN A 293 -5.16 -26.37 -0.69
C GLN A 293 -5.47 -27.30 -1.85
N VAL A 294 -4.47 -28.10 -2.23
CA VAL A 294 -4.62 -29.17 -3.21
C VAL A 294 -4.69 -30.49 -2.48
N THR A 295 -5.73 -31.29 -2.71
CA THR A 295 -5.87 -32.62 -2.12
C THR A 295 -6.89 -33.45 -2.91
N GLN A 296 -6.82 -34.77 -2.76
CA GLN A 296 -7.84 -35.69 -3.27
C GLN A 296 -9.14 -35.65 -2.44
N ASP A 297 -9.05 -35.22 -1.18
CA ASP A 297 -10.20 -35.09 -0.30
C ASP A 297 -11.01 -33.84 -0.66
N ALA A 298 -12.15 -34.05 -1.34
CA ALA A 298 -13.04 -32.99 -1.81
C ALA A 298 -13.53 -32.06 -0.68
N SER A 299 -13.58 -32.52 0.57
CA SER A 299 -14.01 -31.70 1.72
C SER A 299 -12.96 -30.65 2.14
N LYS A 300 -11.70 -30.86 1.75
CA LYS A 300 -10.56 -29.99 2.10
C LYS A 300 -9.94 -29.29 0.90
N ALA A 301 -10.19 -29.78 -0.31
CA ALA A 301 -9.72 -29.15 -1.54
C ALA A 301 -10.33 -27.74 -1.66
N THR A 302 -9.51 -26.76 -2.05
CA THR A 302 -10.04 -25.43 -2.36
C THR A 302 -10.86 -25.50 -3.64
N LEU A 303 -12.03 -24.85 -3.63
CA LEU A 303 -12.83 -24.65 -4.82
C LEU A 303 -12.30 -23.42 -5.57
N ALA A 304 -11.86 -23.61 -6.81
CA ALA A 304 -11.53 -22.52 -7.73
C ALA A 304 -12.75 -22.25 -8.61
N ASP A 305 -13.57 -21.27 -8.23
CA ASP A 305 -14.85 -20.95 -8.88
C ASP A 305 -14.84 -19.65 -9.70
N GLY A 306 -13.66 -19.04 -9.84
CA GLY A 306 -13.50 -17.77 -10.53
C GLY A 306 -14.19 -16.58 -9.88
N ARG A 307 -14.83 -16.74 -8.70
CA ARG A 307 -15.47 -15.62 -8.02
C ARG A 307 -14.40 -14.72 -7.43
N SER A 308 -14.41 -13.46 -7.87
CA SER A 308 -13.51 -12.44 -7.35
C SER A 308 -13.88 -12.09 -5.91
N SER A 309 -12.92 -12.24 -5.01
CA SER A 309 -13.04 -11.81 -3.62
C SER A 309 -11.99 -10.73 -3.31
N PRO A 310 -12.33 -9.69 -2.52
CA PRO A 310 -11.30 -8.80 -2.01
C PRO A 310 -10.34 -9.60 -1.10
N PRO A 311 -9.06 -9.21 -1.05
CA PRO A 311 -8.11 -9.87 -0.15
C PRO A 311 -8.58 -9.71 1.31
N PRO A 312 -8.32 -10.71 2.17
CA PRO A 312 -8.62 -10.60 3.59
C PRO A 312 -7.76 -9.48 4.21
N GLY A 313 -8.43 -8.39 4.62
CA GLY A 313 -7.83 -7.28 5.37
C GLY A 313 -7.87 -7.49 6.88
N LEU A 314 -7.71 -6.40 7.65
CA LEU A 314 -8.05 -6.43 9.07
C LEU A 314 -9.57 -6.71 9.20
N PRO A 315 -9.98 -7.74 9.96
CA PRO A 315 -11.40 -8.06 10.13
C PRO A 315 -12.18 -6.84 10.62
N GLY A 316 -13.24 -6.46 9.90
CA GLY A 316 -14.13 -5.34 10.27
C GLY A 316 -13.69 -3.93 9.87
N LEU A 317 -12.52 -3.75 9.24
CA LEU A 317 -11.99 -2.44 8.82
C LEU A 317 -11.67 -2.42 7.31
N ASP A 318 -12.60 -1.91 6.49
CA ASP A 318 -12.38 -1.68 5.06
C ASP A 318 -11.60 -0.38 4.82
N LEU A 319 -10.34 -0.36 5.27
CA LEU A 319 -9.43 0.80 5.24
C LEU A 319 -9.18 1.34 3.83
N HIS A 320 -9.40 0.51 2.80
CA HIS A 320 -9.29 0.92 1.40
C HIS A 320 -10.29 2.03 1.04
N ARG A 321 -11.40 2.19 1.77
CA ARG A 321 -12.38 3.29 1.58
C ARG A 321 -11.83 4.67 1.99
N LEU A 322 -10.85 4.70 2.89
CA LEU A 322 -10.24 5.93 3.39
C LEU A 322 -9.19 6.50 2.44
N VAL A 323 -8.71 5.70 1.48
CA VAL A 323 -7.76 6.15 0.45
C VAL A 323 -8.51 7.00 -0.59
N PRO A 324 -8.08 8.26 -0.83
CA PRO A 324 -8.73 9.15 -1.81
C PRO A 324 -8.80 8.53 -3.21
N GLY A 325 -10.02 8.43 -3.76
CA GLY A 325 -10.27 7.84 -5.09
C GLY A 325 -11.24 6.65 -5.11
N ASN A 326 -11.69 6.16 -3.95
CA ASN A 326 -12.54 4.96 -3.85
C ASN A 326 -14.07 5.20 -3.80
N ARG A 327 -14.55 6.47 -3.78
CA ARG A 327 -15.97 6.78 -3.51
C ARG A 327 -16.94 6.70 -4.71
N ALA A 328 -16.49 6.52 -5.94
CA ALA A 328 -17.33 6.72 -7.13
C ALA A 328 -17.98 5.45 -7.71
N GLY A 329 -17.92 4.29 -7.04
CA GLY A 329 -18.24 2.99 -7.66
C GLY A 329 -19.32 2.14 -6.99
N GLN A 330 -20.09 2.66 -6.04
CA GLN A 330 -21.25 1.95 -5.49
C GLN A 330 -22.46 2.88 -5.48
N SER A 331 -23.06 3.07 -6.66
CA SER A 331 -24.51 3.25 -6.72
C SER A 331 -25.07 1.87 -7.03
N GLU A 332 -26.09 1.47 -6.26
CA GLU A 332 -26.95 0.29 -6.45
C GLU A 332 -26.34 -1.09 -6.12
N ARG A 333 -26.42 -1.44 -4.83
CA ARG A 333 -26.98 -2.77 -4.48
C ARG A 333 -28.47 -2.55 -4.21
N PRO A 334 -29.39 -3.21 -4.91
CA PRO A 334 -30.75 -3.36 -4.40
C PRO A 334 -30.67 -4.23 -3.14
N ASP A 335 -31.19 -3.69 -2.06
CA ASP A 335 -31.47 -4.39 -0.82
C ASP A 335 -32.78 -5.14 -1.05
N ASP A 336 -32.73 -6.40 -1.48
CA ASP A 336 -33.93 -7.25 -1.52
C ASP A 336 -34.18 -7.77 -0.10
N GLY A 337 -34.67 -6.85 0.73
CA GLY A 337 -35.27 -7.10 2.04
C GLY A 337 -36.78 -6.98 1.93
N ASP A 338 -37.44 -8.13 1.94
CA ASP A 338 -38.69 -8.43 2.64
C ASP A 338 -39.71 -7.29 2.81
N THR A 339 -40.81 -7.34 2.05
CA THR A 339 -42.11 -6.86 2.54
C THR A 339 -43.21 -7.79 2.05
N SER A 340 -43.78 -8.47 3.03
CA SER A 340 -45.03 -9.23 2.98
C SER A 340 -46.24 -8.28 3.04
N ASP A 341 -47.31 -8.70 2.37
CA ASP A 341 -48.75 -8.38 2.55
C ASP A 341 -49.17 -7.04 3.19
N GLU A 342 -50.00 -6.28 2.44
CA GLU A 342 -51.28 -5.81 2.99
C GLU A 342 -52.32 -5.45 1.90
N SER A 343 -53.44 -6.17 2.00
CA SER A 343 -54.83 -6.08 1.52
C SER A 343 -55.44 -4.75 1.00
N GLU A 344 -56.38 -4.93 0.04
CA GLU A 344 -57.66 -4.20 -0.18
C GLU A 344 -57.65 -2.69 -0.53
N ALA A 345 -58.59 -2.08 -1.27
CA ALA A 345 -59.67 -2.43 -2.22
C ALA A 345 -60.27 -1.06 -2.63
N HIS A 346 -60.65 -0.82 -3.90
CA HIS A 346 -61.87 -0.08 -4.24
C HIS A 346 -62.21 -0.09 -5.73
N GLU A 347 -63.51 0.03 -5.95
CA GLU A 347 -64.36 -0.38 -7.06
C GLU A 347 -64.65 0.75 -8.07
N ALA A 348 -64.95 0.32 -9.30
CA ALA A 348 -65.91 0.86 -10.28
C ALA A 348 -65.85 2.34 -10.73
N GLN A 349 -65.72 2.51 -12.06
CA GLN A 349 -66.63 3.34 -12.86
C GLN A 349 -66.54 2.99 -14.36
N ASP A 350 -67.63 2.42 -14.88
CA ASP A 350 -68.04 2.47 -16.29
C ASP A 350 -68.78 3.80 -16.54
N PRO A 351 -68.80 4.29 -17.80
CA PRO A 351 -70.09 4.21 -18.52
C PRO A 351 -70.00 3.91 -20.04
N GLU A 352 -71.04 3.21 -20.52
CA GLU A 352 -71.74 3.27 -21.82
C GLU A 352 -70.92 3.29 -23.13
N ALA A 353 -70.96 2.24 -23.98
CA ALA A 353 -72.01 1.92 -24.98
C ALA A 353 -72.29 3.09 -25.96
N ASP A 354 -72.23 3.00 -27.28
CA ASP A 354 -72.69 1.96 -28.23
C ASP A 354 -72.17 2.33 -29.67
N PRO A 355 -72.65 1.80 -30.82
CA PRO A 355 -72.00 0.77 -31.64
C PRO A 355 -71.72 1.20 -33.11
N ASP A 356 -71.44 0.22 -33.97
CA ASP A 356 -71.41 0.21 -35.45
C ASP A 356 -70.14 0.74 -36.17
N ALA A 357 -69.28 -0.20 -36.59
CA ALA A 357 -68.77 -0.38 -37.97
C ALA A 357 -67.77 -1.55 -38.07
#